data_AF-A0AA47DYY8-F1
#
_entry.id   AF-A0AA47DYY8-F1
#
_cell.length_a   1.000
_cell.length_b   1.000
_cell.length_c   1.000
_cell.angle_alpha   90.00
_cell.angle_beta   90.00
_cell.angle_gamma   90.00
#
_symmetry.space_group_name_H-M   'P 1'
#
loop_
_entity.id
_entity.type
_entity.pdbx_description
1 polymer ?
#
loop_
_entity_poly.entity_id
_entity_poly.type
_entity_poly.pdbx_seq_one_letter_code
_entity_poly.pdbx_strand_id
1 'polypeptide(L)'
;MPVLLLSLLLLAAPGFAHAEDGAIARLFERAGVEGTLVIESVATGQRFVHNDERAGTAFPAASTFKVLNTLIALEEGAIAGADEIIPWDGTRYEIEDWNRDQTLKSAFRVSCVWCYQRLARRVGTAAYLRHIRQAHYGQLHEPVIVTEFWLDGSLRVSAEQQVGLLRQVVTRSLPYRANSYDILRTIMRVDSTPAYRLYAKTGWAARDNPGIGWYIGYVEAGADTWLFALNLDTRDATDLPLRQRIALDALRAKGILPAE
;
A
#
# COMPACT_ATOMS: atom_id res chain seq x y z
N MET A 1 2.60 70.23 -0.74
CA MET A 1 2.96 68.90 -0.19
C MET A 1 2.19 67.86 -0.98
N PRO A 2 2.84 66.97 -1.76
CA PRO A 2 2.12 65.95 -2.52
C PRO A 2 1.74 64.80 -1.58
N VAL A 3 0.48 64.37 -1.65
CA VAL A 3 -0.04 63.20 -0.93
C VAL A 3 0.38 61.96 -1.72
N LEU A 4 1.30 61.16 -1.17
CA LEU A 4 1.61 59.83 -1.69
C LEU A 4 0.40 58.91 -1.44
N LEU A 5 -0.26 58.45 -2.51
CA LEU A 5 -1.15 57.29 -2.43
C LEU A 5 -0.28 56.04 -2.29
N LEU A 6 -0.36 55.39 -1.13
CA LEU A 6 0.25 54.10 -0.88
C LEU A 6 -0.68 53.01 -1.45
N SER A 7 -0.37 52.52 -2.64
CA SER A 7 -1.06 51.38 -3.25
C SER A 7 -0.69 50.11 -2.49
N LEU A 8 -1.62 49.59 -1.68
CA LEU A 8 -1.45 48.33 -0.96
C LEU A 8 -1.63 47.16 -1.96
N LEU A 9 -0.51 46.59 -2.43
CA LEU A 9 -0.51 45.33 -3.16
C LEU A 9 -0.80 44.19 -2.17
N LEU A 10 -2.03 43.67 -2.20
CA LEU A 10 -2.38 42.39 -1.57
C LEU A 10 -1.68 41.26 -2.33
N LEU A 11 -0.54 40.80 -1.81
CA LEU A 11 0.02 39.50 -2.22
C LEU A 11 -0.92 38.41 -1.71
N ALA A 12 -1.74 37.85 -2.61
CA ALA A 12 -2.38 36.57 -2.37
C ALA A 12 -1.28 35.51 -2.26
N ALA A 13 -1.05 34.99 -1.06
CA ALA A 13 -0.28 33.76 -0.90
C ALA A 13 -0.98 32.66 -1.72
N PRO A 14 -0.26 31.86 -2.51
CA PRO A 14 -0.87 30.70 -3.15
C PRO A 14 -1.34 29.78 -2.03
N GLY A 15 -2.64 29.75 -1.78
CA GLY A 15 -3.24 28.71 -0.95
C GLY A 15 -2.90 27.39 -1.62
N PHE A 16 -2.19 26.52 -0.91
CA PHE A 16 -2.04 25.13 -1.34
C PHE A 16 -3.46 24.57 -1.45
N ALA A 17 -3.97 24.43 -2.67
CA ALA A 17 -5.25 23.81 -2.90
C ALA A 17 -5.07 22.31 -2.61
N HIS A 18 -5.48 21.88 -1.42
CA HIS A 18 -5.53 20.48 -1.07
C HIS A 18 -6.49 19.75 -2.01
N ALA A 19 -6.04 18.65 -2.60
CA ALA A 19 -6.87 17.85 -3.49
C ALA A 19 -7.97 17.13 -2.69
N GLU A 20 -9.24 17.35 -3.02
CA GLU A 20 -10.37 16.75 -2.31
C GLU A 20 -11.47 16.32 -3.30
N ASP A 21 -11.69 15.01 -3.39
CA ASP A 21 -12.74 14.41 -4.20
C ASP A 21 -13.98 14.15 -3.35
N GLY A 22 -14.97 15.03 -3.49
CA GLY A 22 -16.18 14.96 -2.67
C GLY A 22 -17.00 13.67 -2.83
N ALA A 23 -16.86 12.91 -3.91
CA ALA A 23 -17.54 11.61 -4.03
C ALA A 23 -16.87 10.54 -3.19
N ILE A 24 -15.53 10.57 -3.11
CA ILE A 24 -14.74 9.69 -2.25
C ILE A 24 -14.92 10.09 -0.78
N ALA A 25 -14.89 11.39 -0.47
CA ALA A 25 -15.11 11.90 0.89
C ALA A 25 -16.40 11.37 1.52
N ARG A 26 -17.51 11.41 0.77
CA ARG A 26 -18.80 10.87 1.23
C ARG A 26 -18.79 9.38 1.55
N LEU A 27 -17.86 8.59 1.02
CA LEU A 27 -17.72 7.17 1.38
C LEU A 27 -17.13 7.02 2.79
N PHE A 28 -16.12 7.81 3.13
CA PHE A 28 -15.52 7.86 4.46
C PHE A 28 -16.51 8.42 5.49
N GLU A 29 -17.19 9.55 5.17
CA GLU A 29 -18.22 10.15 6.02
C GLU A 29 -19.35 9.15 6.36
N ARG A 30 -19.88 8.44 5.36
CA ARG A 30 -20.94 7.43 5.57
C ARG A 30 -20.47 6.22 6.39
N ALA A 31 -19.19 5.89 6.31
CA ALA A 31 -18.60 4.82 7.11
C ALA A 31 -18.22 5.29 8.53
N GLY A 32 -18.23 6.61 8.80
CA GLY A 32 -17.89 7.18 10.11
C GLY A 32 -16.45 6.87 10.51
N VAL A 33 -15.51 6.98 9.57
CA VAL A 33 -14.07 6.72 9.76
C VAL A 33 -13.24 7.81 9.12
N GLU A 34 -12.14 8.17 9.78
CA GLU A 34 -11.12 9.06 9.25
C GLU A 34 -10.14 8.29 8.35
N GLY A 35 -9.75 8.88 7.23
CA GLY A 35 -8.86 8.20 6.30
C GLY A 35 -8.50 9.04 5.08
N THR A 36 -7.80 8.39 4.16
CA THR A 36 -7.42 8.94 2.85
C THR A 36 -7.49 7.85 1.80
N LEU A 37 -7.74 8.25 0.56
CA LEU A 37 -7.59 7.39 -0.60
C LEU A 37 -6.98 8.21 -1.72
N VAL A 38 -5.90 7.69 -2.30
CA VAL A 38 -5.31 8.18 -3.54
C VAL A 38 -5.62 7.17 -4.64
N ILE A 39 -6.14 7.63 -5.77
CA ILE A 39 -6.28 6.87 -7.03
C ILE A 39 -5.55 7.62 -8.13
N GLU A 40 -4.75 6.91 -8.94
CA GLU A 40 -3.92 7.53 -9.97
C GLU A 40 -3.84 6.68 -11.25
N SER A 41 -4.13 7.30 -12.40
CA SER A 41 -3.93 6.69 -13.72
C SER A 41 -2.43 6.60 -14.03
N VAL A 42 -1.99 5.43 -14.49
CA VAL A 42 -0.61 5.25 -14.96
C VAL A 42 -0.40 5.96 -16.30
N ALA A 43 -1.36 5.87 -17.23
CA ALA A 43 -1.22 6.40 -18.58
C ALA A 43 -1.31 7.93 -18.65
N THR A 44 -2.22 8.53 -17.89
CA THR A 44 -2.55 9.97 -18.00
C THR A 44 -2.06 10.80 -16.82
N GLY A 45 -1.76 10.17 -15.68
CA GLY A 45 -1.48 10.88 -14.45
C GLY A 45 -2.71 11.55 -13.81
N GLN A 46 -3.93 11.28 -14.29
CA GLN A 46 -5.16 11.74 -13.63
C GLN A 46 -5.23 11.19 -12.20
N ARG A 47 -5.60 12.05 -11.24
CA ARG A 47 -5.65 11.73 -9.81
C ARG A 47 -7.03 12.01 -9.21
N PHE A 48 -7.44 11.16 -8.26
CA PHE A 48 -8.55 11.41 -7.36
C PHE A 48 -8.06 11.18 -5.93
N VAL A 49 -8.23 12.18 -5.06
CA VAL A 49 -7.67 12.15 -3.69
C VAL A 49 -8.75 12.57 -2.70
N HIS A 50 -8.90 11.83 -1.62
CA HIS A 50 -9.61 12.28 -0.41
C HIS A 50 -8.60 12.49 0.71
N ASN A 51 -8.68 13.64 1.39
CA ASN A 51 -7.78 14.02 2.48
C ASN A 51 -6.30 14.02 2.05
N ASP A 52 -5.94 14.99 1.20
CA ASP A 52 -4.59 15.16 0.64
C ASP A 52 -3.51 15.36 1.71
N GLU A 53 -3.82 16.04 2.82
CA GLU A 53 -2.90 16.17 3.96
C GLU A 53 -2.55 14.80 4.56
N ARG A 54 -3.57 13.96 4.79
CA ARG A 54 -3.35 12.58 5.28
C ARG A 54 -2.71 11.70 4.22
N ALA A 55 -2.94 11.93 2.92
CA ALA A 55 -2.28 11.20 1.84
C ALA A 55 -0.75 11.33 1.91
N GLY A 56 -0.25 12.50 2.31
CA GLY A 56 1.17 12.79 2.55
C GLY A 56 1.72 12.31 3.91
N THR A 57 0.86 11.89 4.84
CA THR A 57 1.25 11.51 6.21
C THR A 57 1.69 10.05 6.30
N ALA A 58 2.81 9.78 6.98
CA ALA A 58 3.39 8.43 7.07
C ALA A 58 2.87 7.61 8.27
N PHE A 59 2.37 6.41 7.99
CA PHE A 59 1.88 5.44 8.98
C PHE A 59 2.61 4.09 8.86
N PRO A 60 2.59 3.21 9.88
CA PRO A 60 3.25 1.92 9.79
C PRO A 60 2.76 1.12 8.57
N ALA A 61 3.69 0.55 7.81
CA ALA A 61 3.36 -0.17 6.58
C ALA A 61 2.58 -1.48 6.83
N ALA A 62 2.83 -2.14 7.96
CA ALA A 62 2.23 -3.43 8.29
C ALA A 62 2.35 -4.44 7.13
N SER A 63 1.28 -5.21 6.87
CA SER A 63 1.30 -6.24 5.83
C SER A 63 1.33 -5.72 4.39
N THR A 64 1.23 -4.41 4.13
CA THR A 64 1.44 -3.89 2.76
C THR A 64 2.90 -4.01 2.34
N PHE A 65 3.84 -3.99 3.30
CA PHE A 65 5.25 -4.19 3.01
C PHE A 65 5.53 -5.54 2.34
N LYS A 66 4.62 -6.52 2.46
CA LYS A 66 4.73 -7.81 1.76
C LYS A 66 4.88 -7.65 0.24
N VAL A 67 4.39 -6.56 -0.37
CA VAL A 67 4.60 -6.24 -1.80
C VAL A 67 6.10 -6.07 -2.10
N LEU A 68 6.76 -5.10 -1.46
CA LEU A 68 8.19 -4.87 -1.65
C LEU A 68 9.05 -6.01 -1.08
N ASN A 69 8.67 -6.58 0.07
CA ASN A 69 9.36 -7.72 0.67
C ASN A 69 9.40 -8.92 -0.29
N THR A 70 8.32 -9.18 -1.03
CA THR A 70 8.28 -10.26 -2.01
C THR A 70 9.29 -10.04 -3.13
N LEU A 71 9.36 -8.83 -3.69
CA LEU A 71 10.36 -8.52 -4.72
C LEU A 71 11.79 -8.66 -4.20
N ILE A 72 12.06 -8.15 -3.00
CA ILE A 72 13.37 -8.27 -2.36
C ILE A 72 13.73 -9.74 -2.10
N ALA A 73 12.80 -10.53 -1.55
CA ALA A 73 13.05 -11.93 -1.23
C ALA A 73 13.33 -12.76 -2.49
N LEU A 74 12.65 -12.48 -3.60
CA LEU A 74 12.93 -13.10 -4.90
C LEU A 74 14.29 -12.65 -5.45
N GLU A 75 14.60 -11.35 -5.36
CA GLU A 75 15.82 -10.79 -5.92
C GLU A 75 17.07 -11.26 -5.18
N GLU A 76 17.02 -11.33 -3.85
CA GLU A 76 18.12 -11.81 -3.01
C GLU A 76 18.15 -13.35 -2.92
N GLY A 77 17.27 -14.06 -3.64
CA GLY A 77 17.25 -15.53 -3.69
C GLY A 77 16.79 -16.19 -2.38
N ALA A 78 16.09 -15.46 -1.51
CA ALA A 78 15.53 -16.00 -0.28
C ALA A 78 14.35 -16.96 -0.52
N ILE A 79 13.72 -16.87 -1.70
CA ILE A 79 12.68 -17.78 -2.20
C ILE A 79 12.75 -17.83 -3.74
N ALA A 80 12.53 -19.01 -4.32
CA ALA A 80 12.68 -19.28 -5.75
C ALA A 80 11.42 -18.98 -6.58
N GLY A 81 10.23 -19.04 -5.97
CA GLY A 81 8.99 -18.85 -6.72
C GLY A 81 7.71 -18.85 -5.89
N ALA A 82 6.59 -18.65 -6.59
CA ALA A 82 5.26 -18.55 -6.00
C ALA A 82 4.84 -19.80 -5.21
N ASP A 83 5.28 -20.98 -5.66
CA ASP A 83 4.87 -22.29 -5.14
C ASP A 83 5.95 -22.97 -4.29
N GLU A 84 7.08 -22.31 -4.01
CA GLU A 84 8.06 -22.85 -3.04
C GLU A 84 7.43 -22.96 -1.66
N ILE A 85 7.55 -24.13 -1.06
CA ILE A 85 7.03 -24.44 0.28
C ILE A 85 7.92 -23.80 1.34
N ILE A 86 7.27 -23.08 2.25
CA ILE A 86 7.79 -22.56 3.51
C ILE A 86 7.20 -23.46 4.62
N PRO A 87 8.00 -24.42 5.16
CA PRO A 87 7.47 -25.44 6.07
C PRO A 87 7.00 -24.84 7.39
N TRP A 88 5.88 -25.28 7.93
CA TRP A 88 5.43 -24.90 9.26
C TRP A 88 6.19 -25.68 10.34
N ASP A 89 6.49 -25.03 11.47
CA ASP A 89 7.23 -25.64 12.59
C ASP A 89 6.33 -26.24 13.67
N GLY A 90 5.02 -26.27 13.46
CA GLY A 90 4.04 -26.73 14.45
C GLY A 90 3.62 -25.67 15.48
N THR A 91 4.18 -24.46 15.44
CA THR A 91 3.75 -23.36 16.33
C THR A 91 2.30 -23.00 16.04
N ARG A 92 1.43 -23.04 17.04
CA ARG A 92 0.01 -22.67 16.90
C ARG A 92 -0.16 -21.15 16.98
N TYR A 93 -0.72 -20.57 15.92
CA TYR A 93 -1.10 -19.16 15.80
C TYR A 93 -2.63 -19.00 15.90
N GLU A 94 -3.08 -17.80 16.26
CA GLU A 94 -4.52 -17.47 16.37
C GLU A 94 -5.24 -17.47 15.00
N ILE A 95 -4.51 -17.17 13.93
CA ILE A 95 -5.04 -17.20 12.57
C ILE A 95 -4.91 -18.63 12.05
N GLU A 96 -6.03 -19.34 11.95
CA GLU A 96 -6.03 -20.77 11.60
C GLU A 96 -5.35 -21.06 10.26
N ASP A 97 -5.52 -20.18 9.27
CA ASP A 97 -4.88 -20.28 7.96
C ASP A 97 -3.34 -20.28 8.01
N TRP A 98 -2.73 -19.89 9.14
CA TRP A 98 -1.27 -19.87 9.35
C TRP A 98 -0.72 -21.21 9.88
N ASN A 99 -1.58 -22.10 10.38
CA ASN A 99 -1.23 -23.34 11.07
C ASN A 99 -1.01 -24.51 10.10
N ARG A 100 -0.25 -24.27 9.03
CA ARG A 100 0.11 -25.26 8.00
C ARG A 100 1.27 -24.74 7.15
N ASP A 101 1.90 -25.63 6.40
CA ASP A 101 2.84 -25.27 5.34
C ASP A 101 2.22 -24.22 4.42
N GLN A 102 3.02 -23.23 4.03
CA GLN A 102 2.60 -22.18 3.11
C GLN A 102 3.50 -22.19 1.89
N THR A 103 2.97 -21.85 0.73
CA THR A 103 3.77 -21.30 -0.36
C THR A 103 3.86 -19.78 -0.26
N LEU A 104 4.78 -19.14 -0.99
CA LEU A 104 4.82 -17.67 -1.12
C LEU A 104 3.45 -17.10 -1.51
N LYS A 105 2.76 -17.74 -2.46
CA LYS A 105 1.42 -17.37 -2.91
C LYS A 105 0.39 -17.42 -1.78
N SER A 106 0.33 -18.53 -1.04
CA SER A 106 -0.61 -18.65 0.07
C SER A 106 -0.26 -17.71 1.23
N ALA A 107 1.02 -17.55 1.56
CA ALA A 107 1.51 -16.65 2.61
C ALA A 107 1.17 -15.19 2.31
N PHE A 108 1.30 -14.76 1.05
CA PHE A 108 0.89 -13.41 0.62
C PHE A 108 -0.62 -13.22 0.81
N ARG A 109 -1.43 -14.19 0.34
CA ARG A 109 -2.89 -14.16 0.41
C ARG A 109 -3.42 -14.08 1.84
N VAL A 110 -2.95 -14.96 2.73
CA VAL A 110 -3.42 -15.04 4.12
C VAL A 110 -2.64 -14.11 5.07
N SER A 111 -1.83 -13.19 4.53
CA SER A 111 -1.02 -12.25 5.30
C SER A 111 -0.06 -12.93 6.31
N CYS A 112 0.39 -14.16 6.05
CA CYS A 112 1.15 -14.97 7.00
C CYS A 112 2.44 -14.28 7.48
N VAL A 113 2.45 -13.78 8.72
CA VAL A 113 3.57 -12.97 9.23
C VAL A 113 4.82 -13.84 9.40
N TRP A 114 4.71 -15.01 9.99
CA TRP A 114 5.86 -15.87 10.28
C TRP A 114 6.60 -16.30 9.00
N CYS A 115 5.89 -16.49 7.88
CA CYS A 115 6.53 -16.77 6.58
C CYS A 115 7.44 -15.62 6.14
N TYR A 116 6.93 -14.38 6.19
CA TYR A 116 7.70 -13.20 5.79
C TYR A 116 8.82 -12.87 6.77
N GLN A 117 8.69 -13.24 8.05
CA GLN A 117 9.80 -13.15 9.01
C GLN A 117 10.92 -14.12 8.66
N ARG A 118 10.61 -15.33 8.20
CA ARG A 118 11.62 -16.29 7.74
C ARG A 118 12.33 -15.82 6.47
N LEU A 119 11.57 -15.27 5.51
CA LEU A 119 12.16 -14.63 4.33
C LEU A 119 13.06 -13.47 4.75
N ALA A 120 12.62 -12.66 5.70
CA ALA A 120 13.40 -11.52 6.16
C ALA A 120 14.72 -11.91 6.83
N ARG A 121 14.76 -13.02 7.58
CA ARG A 121 16.01 -13.57 8.12
C ARG A 121 16.98 -14.01 7.02
N ARG A 122 16.47 -14.61 5.93
CA ARG A 122 17.28 -15.04 4.78
C ARG A 122 17.85 -13.84 4.00
N VAL A 123 17.05 -12.78 3.83
CA VAL A 123 17.45 -11.54 3.14
C VAL A 123 18.49 -10.76 3.96
N GLY A 124 18.26 -10.61 5.28
CA GLY A 124 19.17 -9.88 6.17
C GLY A 124 19.04 -8.36 6.11
N THR A 125 19.48 -7.69 7.18
CA THR A 125 19.26 -6.24 7.39
C THR A 125 19.89 -5.38 6.30
N ALA A 126 21.15 -5.63 5.94
CA ALA A 126 21.88 -4.80 4.98
C ALA A 126 21.20 -4.75 3.60
N ALA A 127 20.66 -5.88 3.13
CA ALA A 127 19.92 -5.96 1.87
C ALA A 127 18.60 -5.17 1.95
N TYR A 128 17.82 -5.30 3.02
CA TYR A 128 16.60 -4.50 3.19
C TYR A 128 16.87 -3.00 3.20
N LEU A 129 17.88 -2.54 3.95
CA LEU A 129 18.22 -1.11 3.99
C LEU A 129 18.57 -0.58 2.60
N ARG A 130 19.34 -1.36 1.82
CA ARG A 130 19.70 -1.01 0.43
C ARG A 130 18.45 -0.90 -0.45
N HIS A 131 17.58 -1.90 -0.45
CA HIS A 131 16.41 -1.92 -1.32
C HIS A 131 15.33 -0.90 -0.93
N ILE A 132 15.09 -0.69 0.36
CA ILE A 132 14.14 0.33 0.83
C ILE A 132 14.60 1.72 0.39
N ARG A 133 15.90 2.02 0.51
CA ARG A 133 16.48 3.27 -0.01
C ARG A 133 16.37 3.36 -1.54
N GLN A 134 16.71 2.29 -2.26
CA GLN A 134 16.62 2.23 -3.72
C GLN A 134 15.19 2.44 -4.25
N ALA A 135 14.20 1.92 -3.54
CA ALA A 135 12.79 2.10 -3.88
C ALA A 135 12.22 3.45 -3.43
N HIS A 136 12.96 4.23 -2.64
CA HIS A 136 12.46 5.43 -1.95
C HIS A 136 11.19 5.13 -1.13
N TYR A 137 11.15 3.95 -0.48
CA TYR A 137 9.94 3.44 0.15
C TYR A 137 9.84 3.84 1.62
N GLY A 138 9.12 4.93 1.90
CA GLY A 138 8.81 5.34 3.26
C GLY A 138 9.99 5.94 4.02
N GLN A 139 9.82 6.01 5.33
CA GLN A 139 10.79 6.45 6.32
C GLN A 139 11.10 5.27 7.23
N LEU A 140 12.38 4.91 7.34
CA LEU A 140 12.84 3.79 8.16
C LEU A 140 13.68 4.31 9.32
N HIS A 141 13.22 4.08 10.54
CA HIS A 141 13.92 4.44 11.76
C HIS A 141 14.85 3.30 12.17
N GLU A 142 16.14 3.61 12.34
CA GLU A 142 17.17 2.64 12.74
C GLU A 142 17.54 2.83 14.24
N PRO A 143 17.96 1.77 14.96
CA PRO A 143 18.21 0.41 14.48
C PRO A 143 16.91 -0.39 14.26
N VAL A 144 16.92 -1.29 13.27
CA VAL A 144 15.78 -2.13 12.92
C VAL A 144 15.94 -3.57 13.38
N ILE A 145 14.85 -4.19 13.84
CA ILE A 145 14.76 -5.64 13.99
C ILE A 145 14.33 -6.20 12.62
N VAL A 146 15.20 -6.96 11.97
CA VAL A 146 15.01 -7.41 10.57
C VAL A 146 13.70 -8.15 10.34
N THR A 147 13.14 -8.80 11.35
CA THR A 147 11.88 -9.54 11.27
C THR A 147 10.65 -8.75 11.70
N GLU A 148 10.79 -7.50 12.13
CA GLU A 148 9.71 -6.75 12.78
C GLU A 148 9.57 -5.30 12.31
N PHE A 149 10.54 -4.72 11.61
CA PHE A 149 10.53 -3.28 11.29
C PHE A 149 9.30 -2.77 10.54
N TRP A 150 8.57 -3.64 9.83
CA TRP A 150 7.31 -3.28 9.17
C TRP A 150 6.06 -3.50 10.05
N LEU A 151 6.22 -4.17 11.19
CA LEU A 151 5.17 -4.48 12.17
C LEU A 151 5.24 -3.57 13.41
N ASP A 152 6.44 -3.18 13.81
CA ASP A 152 6.70 -2.39 15.02
C ASP A 152 6.60 -0.87 14.82
N GLY A 153 6.38 -0.43 13.57
CA GLY A 153 6.26 0.98 13.23
C GLY A 153 7.56 1.68 12.84
N SER A 154 8.70 0.97 12.81
CA SER A 154 9.99 1.52 12.37
C SER A 154 9.95 1.98 10.90
N LEU A 155 9.29 1.19 10.03
CA LEU A 155 8.97 1.56 8.66
C LEU A 155 7.58 2.20 8.57
N ARG A 156 7.56 3.50 8.31
CA ARG A 156 6.34 4.27 8.07
C ARG A 156 6.28 4.73 6.61
N VAL A 157 5.10 4.74 6.03
CA VAL A 157 4.86 5.04 4.61
C VAL A 157 3.57 5.83 4.45
N SER A 158 3.54 6.81 3.56
CA SER A 158 2.34 7.58 3.22
C SER A 158 1.54 6.92 2.08
N ALA A 159 0.28 7.33 1.87
CA ALA A 159 -0.50 6.82 0.75
C ALA A 159 0.15 7.19 -0.60
N GLU A 160 0.74 8.39 -0.69
CA GLU A 160 1.53 8.82 -1.84
C GLU A 160 2.73 7.89 -2.11
N GLN A 161 3.46 7.51 -1.07
CA GLN A 161 4.61 6.60 -1.21
C GLN A 161 4.17 5.16 -1.57
N GLN A 162 2.99 4.73 -1.14
CA GLN A 162 2.41 3.45 -1.59
C GLN A 162 2.09 3.49 -3.09
N VAL A 163 1.47 4.56 -3.58
CA VAL A 163 1.23 4.78 -5.02
C VAL A 163 2.55 4.85 -5.79
N GLY A 164 3.56 5.53 -5.24
CA GLY A 164 4.92 5.56 -5.80
C GLY A 164 5.55 4.18 -5.98
N LEU A 165 5.48 3.32 -4.95
CA LEU A 165 5.93 1.93 -5.07
C LEU A 165 5.13 1.17 -6.13
N LEU A 166 3.80 1.26 -6.11
CA LEU A 166 2.95 0.55 -7.06
C LEU A 166 3.22 1.00 -8.50
N ARG A 167 3.53 2.28 -8.72
CA ARG A 167 3.98 2.80 -10.01
C ARG A 167 5.27 2.10 -10.45
N GLN A 168 6.27 2.02 -9.58
CA GLN A 168 7.52 1.31 -9.87
C GLN A 168 7.29 -0.19 -10.15
N VAL A 169 6.32 -0.81 -9.46
CA VAL A 169 5.92 -2.21 -9.68
C VAL A 169 5.32 -2.41 -11.06
N VAL A 170 4.35 -1.58 -11.44
CA VAL A 170 3.64 -1.69 -12.73
C VAL A 170 4.56 -1.34 -13.90
N THR A 171 5.42 -0.33 -13.76
CA THR A 171 6.37 0.08 -14.80
C THR A 171 7.68 -0.72 -14.78
N ARG A 172 7.85 -1.62 -13.79
CA ARG A 172 9.05 -2.44 -13.57
C ARG A 172 10.34 -1.63 -13.48
N SER A 173 10.31 -0.48 -12.81
CA SER A 173 11.41 0.48 -12.82
C SER A 173 12.51 0.22 -11.80
N LEU A 174 12.30 -0.68 -10.81
CA LEU A 174 13.40 -1.15 -9.96
C LEU A 174 14.24 -2.17 -10.76
N PRO A 175 15.57 -2.21 -10.57
CA PRO A 175 16.46 -3.10 -11.31
C PRO A 175 16.39 -4.54 -10.78
N TYR A 176 15.20 -5.11 -10.79
CA TYR A 176 14.90 -6.49 -10.42
C TYR A 176 14.65 -7.32 -11.66
N ARG A 177 14.82 -8.63 -11.52
CA ARG A 177 14.55 -9.59 -12.60
C ARG A 177 13.08 -9.53 -13.02
N ALA A 178 12.81 -9.61 -14.32
CA ALA A 178 11.44 -9.60 -14.86
C ALA A 178 10.54 -10.66 -14.20
N ASN A 179 11.09 -11.86 -13.96
CA ASN A 179 10.40 -12.95 -13.28
C ASN A 179 9.93 -12.57 -11.85
N SER A 180 10.67 -11.73 -11.12
CA SER A 180 10.28 -11.28 -9.79
C SER A 180 8.96 -10.49 -9.84
N TYR A 181 8.80 -9.62 -10.85
CA TYR A 181 7.56 -8.89 -11.09
C TYR A 181 6.42 -9.80 -11.54
N ASP A 182 6.70 -10.79 -12.40
CA ASP A 182 5.69 -11.74 -12.87
C ASP A 182 5.12 -12.61 -11.73
N ILE A 183 6.00 -13.05 -10.83
CA ILE A 183 5.62 -13.76 -9.60
C ILE A 183 4.79 -12.83 -8.69
N LEU A 184 5.25 -11.61 -8.43
CA LEU A 184 4.51 -10.65 -7.60
C LEU A 184 3.10 -10.40 -8.18
N ARG A 185 3.01 -10.10 -9.48
CA ARG A 185 1.73 -9.88 -10.17
C ARG A 185 0.80 -11.08 -10.04
N THR A 186 1.34 -12.29 -10.14
CA THR A 186 0.56 -13.53 -9.99
C THR A 186 -0.02 -13.68 -8.58
N ILE A 187 0.77 -13.42 -7.54
CA ILE A 187 0.33 -13.61 -6.14
C ILE A 187 -0.50 -12.44 -5.61
N MET A 188 -0.37 -11.25 -6.19
CA MET A 188 -1.17 -10.07 -5.82
C MET A 188 -2.60 -10.11 -6.34
N ARG A 189 -2.90 -10.94 -7.36
CA ARG A 189 -4.20 -10.98 -8.03
C ARG A 189 -5.31 -11.42 -7.06
N VAL A 190 -6.27 -10.51 -6.84
CA VAL A 190 -7.45 -10.72 -5.99
C VAL A 190 -8.64 -11.14 -6.85
N ASP A 191 -8.84 -10.50 -8.00
CA ASP A 191 -9.99 -10.73 -8.87
C ASP A 191 -9.63 -10.53 -10.34
N SER A 192 -10.37 -11.18 -11.24
CA SER A 192 -10.12 -11.19 -12.68
C SER A 192 -11.41 -11.48 -13.44
N THR A 193 -11.90 -10.47 -14.17
CA THR A 193 -13.05 -10.56 -15.06
C THR A 193 -12.63 -10.24 -16.50
N PRO A 194 -13.52 -10.38 -17.50
CA PRO A 194 -13.24 -9.85 -18.84
C PRO A 194 -13.03 -8.32 -18.86
N ALA A 195 -13.60 -7.59 -17.91
CA ALA A 195 -13.55 -6.12 -17.86
C ALA A 195 -12.31 -5.58 -17.14
N TYR A 196 -11.86 -6.25 -16.07
CA TYR A 196 -10.74 -5.77 -15.26
C TYR A 196 -9.97 -6.91 -14.57
N ARG A 197 -8.76 -6.59 -14.09
CA ARG A 197 -8.01 -7.41 -13.14
C ARG A 197 -7.60 -6.56 -11.94
N LEU A 198 -7.87 -7.05 -10.73
CA LEU A 198 -7.56 -6.37 -9.48
C LEU A 198 -6.41 -7.07 -8.77
N TYR A 199 -5.40 -6.30 -8.38
CA TYR A 199 -4.22 -6.75 -7.66
C TYR A 199 -4.07 -5.92 -6.40
N ALA A 200 -4.04 -6.55 -5.22
CA ALA A 200 -4.08 -5.76 -3.99
C ALA A 200 -3.48 -6.47 -2.78
N LYS A 201 -3.15 -5.67 -1.76
CA LYS A 201 -2.70 -6.14 -0.46
C LYS A 201 -3.34 -5.33 0.67
N THR A 202 -3.90 -6.04 1.64
CA THR A 202 -4.36 -5.49 2.91
C THR A 202 -3.22 -5.34 3.92
N GLY A 203 -3.33 -4.36 4.81
CA GLY A 203 -2.44 -4.17 5.97
C GLY A 203 -3.20 -3.69 7.21
N TRP A 204 -2.73 -4.06 8.39
CA TRP A 204 -3.30 -3.59 9.66
C TRP A 204 -2.19 -3.41 10.69
N ALA A 205 -1.98 -2.17 11.12
CA ALA A 205 -1.06 -1.78 12.17
C ALA A 205 -1.85 -1.61 13.47
N ALA A 206 -2.07 -2.70 14.19
CA ALA A 206 -2.85 -2.72 15.43
C ALA A 206 -2.10 -2.16 16.66
N ARG A 207 -0.80 -1.89 16.53
CA ARG A 207 0.05 -1.37 17.62
C ARG A 207 -0.08 0.15 17.83
N ASP A 208 -0.56 0.88 16.82
CA ASP A 208 -0.84 2.32 16.93
C ASP A 208 -2.24 2.51 17.56
N ASN A 209 -2.49 3.69 18.15
CA ASN A 209 -3.80 4.08 18.68
C ASN A 209 -4.21 5.47 18.15
N PRO A 210 -5.24 5.56 17.28
CA PRO A 210 -5.99 4.44 16.71
C PRO A 210 -5.11 3.54 15.83
N GLY A 211 -5.52 2.29 15.63
CA GLY A 211 -4.83 1.41 14.70
C GLY A 211 -4.97 1.90 13.26
N ILE A 212 -4.09 1.48 12.35
CA ILE A 212 -4.15 1.90 10.94
C ILE A 212 -4.46 0.73 10.01
N GLY A 213 -5.52 0.88 9.24
CA GLY A 213 -5.97 -0.08 8.24
C GLY A 213 -5.59 0.33 6.83
N TRP A 214 -4.89 -0.53 6.09
CA TRP A 214 -4.48 -0.31 4.70
C TRP A 214 -5.18 -1.23 3.70
N TYR A 215 -5.45 -0.68 2.51
CA TYR A 215 -5.69 -1.47 1.30
C TYR A 215 -5.07 -0.75 0.10
N ILE A 216 -4.07 -1.39 -0.51
CA ILE A 216 -3.30 -0.81 -1.62
C ILE A 216 -3.33 -1.76 -2.81
N GLY A 217 -3.18 -1.25 -4.02
CA GLY A 217 -3.18 -2.10 -5.19
C GLY A 217 -3.25 -1.34 -6.51
N TYR A 218 -3.55 -2.08 -7.56
CA TYR A 218 -3.83 -1.51 -8.87
C TYR A 218 -4.89 -2.32 -9.61
N VAL A 219 -5.57 -1.65 -10.54
CA VAL A 219 -6.57 -2.22 -11.43
C VAL A 219 -6.10 -2.07 -12.87
N GLU A 220 -5.99 -3.18 -13.59
CA GLU A 220 -5.85 -3.16 -15.04
C GLU A 220 -7.27 -3.13 -15.64
N ALA A 221 -7.66 -2.02 -16.29
CA ALA A 221 -8.99 -1.83 -16.86
C ALA A 221 -8.88 -1.14 -18.24
N GLY A 222 -9.36 -1.81 -19.28
CA GLY A 222 -9.20 -1.34 -20.66
C GLY A 222 -7.71 -1.21 -21.05
N ALA A 223 -7.31 -0.02 -21.51
CA ALA A 223 -5.93 0.28 -21.91
C ALA A 223 -5.10 0.98 -20.81
N ASP A 224 -5.68 1.19 -19.62
CA ASP A 224 -5.01 1.90 -18.52
C ASP A 224 -4.83 0.99 -17.29
N THR A 225 -3.91 1.39 -16.42
CA THR A 225 -3.72 0.82 -15.10
C THR A 225 -3.94 1.91 -14.06
N TRP A 226 -4.80 1.65 -13.09
CA TRP A 226 -5.15 2.59 -12.03
C TRP A 226 -4.56 2.12 -10.72
N LEU A 227 -3.65 2.90 -10.14
CA LEU A 227 -3.05 2.67 -8.84
C LEU A 227 -3.99 3.18 -7.76
N PHE A 228 -4.03 2.53 -6.60
CA PHE A 228 -4.73 3.06 -5.45
C PHE A 228 -4.03 2.74 -4.13
N ALA A 229 -4.14 3.66 -3.17
CA ALA A 229 -3.71 3.44 -1.80
C ALA A 229 -4.70 4.09 -0.83
N LEU A 230 -5.34 3.25 -0.01
CA LEU A 230 -6.23 3.68 1.07
C LEU A 230 -5.57 3.40 2.41
N ASN A 231 -5.63 4.37 3.32
CA ASN A 231 -5.58 4.10 4.76
C ASN A 231 -6.76 4.72 5.51
N LEU A 232 -7.14 4.11 6.63
CA LEU A 232 -8.14 4.61 7.56
C LEU A 232 -7.74 4.27 9.00
N ASP A 233 -8.29 5.03 9.94
CA ASP A 233 -8.22 4.70 11.36
C ASP A 233 -9.13 3.48 11.63
N THR A 234 -8.60 2.49 12.35
CA THR A 234 -9.33 1.30 12.80
C THR A 234 -9.51 1.38 14.30
N ARG A 235 -10.76 1.44 14.76
CA ARG A 235 -11.11 1.41 16.19
C ARG A 235 -10.90 0.01 16.76
N ASP A 236 -11.34 -1.00 16.00
CA ASP A 236 -11.14 -2.41 16.28
C ASP A 236 -11.19 -3.25 14.99
N ALA A 237 -11.17 -4.57 15.12
CA ALA A 237 -11.17 -5.50 13.99
C ALA A 237 -12.43 -5.42 13.10
N THR A 238 -13.54 -4.86 13.60
CA THR A 238 -14.80 -4.71 12.85
C THR A 238 -14.70 -3.65 11.75
N ASP A 239 -13.73 -2.73 11.82
CA ASP A 239 -13.46 -1.74 10.77
C ASP A 239 -12.65 -2.32 9.59
N LEU A 240 -12.03 -3.48 9.76
CA LEU A 240 -11.15 -4.07 8.74
C LEU A 240 -11.81 -4.31 7.37
N PRO A 241 -13.10 -4.71 7.27
CA PRO A 241 -13.78 -4.81 5.98
C PRO A 241 -13.97 -3.46 5.26
N LEU A 242 -14.03 -2.34 5.99
CA LEU A 242 -14.25 -1.01 5.41
C LEU A 242 -13.14 -0.62 4.43
N ARG A 243 -11.90 -1.06 4.68
CA ARG A 243 -10.75 -0.77 3.81
C ARG A 243 -11.00 -1.19 2.36
N GLN A 244 -11.52 -2.41 2.18
CA GLN A 244 -11.81 -2.96 0.86
C GLN A 244 -13.08 -2.34 0.30
N ARG A 245 -14.14 -2.24 1.10
CA ARG A 245 -15.42 -1.68 0.68
C ARG A 245 -15.26 -0.25 0.13
N ILE A 246 -14.65 0.65 0.90
CA ILE A 246 -14.49 2.05 0.52
C ILE A 246 -13.63 2.17 -0.75
N ALA A 247 -12.52 1.44 -0.84
CA ALA A 247 -11.66 1.50 -2.02
C ALA A 247 -12.38 1.00 -3.29
N LEU A 248 -13.10 -0.12 -3.21
CA LEU A 248 -13.83 -0.68 -4.35
C LEU A 248 -15.00 0.22 -4.75
N ASP A 249 -15.75 0.76 -3.79
CA ASP A 249 -16.84 1.70 -4.05
C ASP A 249 -16.33 3.00 -4.68
N ALA A 250 -15.17 3.49 -4.26
CA ALA A 250 -14.51 4.65 -4.87
C ALA A 250 -14.09 4.36 -6.33
N LEU A 251 -13.45 3.21 -6.59
CA LEU A 251 -13.07 2.81 -7.94
C LEU A 251 -14.30 2.70 -8.87
N ARG A 252 -15.43 2.21 -8.37
CA ARG A 252 -16.71 2.20 -9.12
C ARG A 252 -17.27 3.60 -9.34
N ALA A 253 -17.25 4.45 -8.31
CA ALA A 253 -17.69 5.83 -8.41
C ALA A 253 -16.87 6.65 -9.42
N LYS A 254 -15.64 6.23 -9.73
CA LYS A 254 -14.77 6.80 -10.77
C LYS A 254 -14.85 6.09 -12.12
N GLY A 255 -15.73 5.10 -12.26
CA GLY A 255 -15.90 4.35 -13.50
C GLY A 255 -14.72 3.45 -13.86
N ILE A 256 -13.80 3.20 -12.92
CA ILE A 256 -12.63 2.34 -13.12
C ILE A 256 -13.02 0.87 -13.01
N LEU A 257 -13.91 0.57 -12.06
CA LEU A 257 -14.59 -0.72 -11.96
C LEU A 257 -16.04 -0.59 -12.45
N PRO A 258 -16.63 -1.66 -13.01
CA PRO A 258 -18.05 -1.66 -13.35
C PRO A 258 -18.91 -1.52 -12.09
N ALA A 259 -20.07 -0.89 -12.23
CA ALA A 259 -21.10 -0.88 -11.19
C ALA A 259 -21.57 -2.32 -10.87
N GLU A 260 -22.03 -2.54 -9.63
CA GLU A 260 -22.64 -3.81 -9.22
C GLU A 260 -23.99 -4.06 -9.89
#